data_AF-A7S3Y4-F1
#
_entry.id   AF-A7S3Y4-F1
#
_cell.length_a   1.000
_cell.length_b   1.000
_cell.length_c   1.000
_cell.angle_alpha   90.00
_cell.angle_beta   90.00
_cell.angle_gamma   90.00
#
_symmetry.space_group_name_H-M   'P 1'
#
loop_
_entity.id
_entity.type
_entity.pdbx_description
1 polymer ?
#
loop_
_entity_poly.entity_id
_entity_poly.type
_entity_poly.pdbx_seq_one_letter_code
_entity_poly.pdbx_strand_id
1 'polypeptide(L)' 'MSTAIPTFVNVDPDEMFVCPYDPVHRISAKRFTYHLMKCRRVSTLSMEFVRCPFNARHEMPKEELDFHVARCPDKV' A
#
# COMPACT_ATOMS: atom_id res chain seq x y z
N MET A 1 24.01 17.86 -2.94
CA MET A 1 24.33 16.97 -4.08
C MET A 1 23.15 16.04 -4.24
N SER A 2 22.52 16.09 -5.42
CA SER A 2 21.18 15.60 -5.71
C SER A 2 20.96 14.13 -5.33
N THR A 3 19.85 13.86 -4.64
CA THR A 3 19.37 12.52 -4.32
C THR A 3 19.13 11.77 -5.62
N ALA A 4 20.01 10.79 -5.90
CA ALA A 4 19.82 9.85 -6.98
C ALA A 4 18.51 9.10 -6.72
N ILE A 5 17.49 9.45 -7.50
CA ILE A 5 16.30 8.60 -7.65
C ILE A 5 16.84 7.27 -8.16
N PRO A 6 16.58 6.12 -7.49
CA PRO A 6 17.00 4.83 -7.99
C PRO A 6 16.26 4.59 -9.31
N THR A 7 16.95 4.87 -10.41
CA THR A 7 16.50 4.56 -11.74
C THR A 7 16.44 3.03 -11.83
N PHE A 8 15.26 2.49 -12.14
CA PHE A 8 14.90 1.07 -12.34
C PHE A 8 15.71 0.34 -13.46
N VAL A 9 16.96 0.73 -13.72
CA VAL A 9 17.74 0.32 -14.91
C VAL A 9 18.65 -0.88 -14.67
N ASN A 10 18.84 -1.34 -13.43
CA ASN A 10 19.61 -2.55 -13.12
C ASN A 10 18.99 -3.29 -11.94
N VAL A 11 17.78 -3.81 -12.12
CA VAL A 11 17.13 -4.68 -11.13
C VAL A 11 17.28 -6.12 -11.62
N ASP A 12 17.85 -6.98 -10.78
CA ASP A 12 17.93 -8.42 -11.08
C ASP A 12 16.51 -8.99 -11.28
N PRO A 13 16.25 -9.75 -12.36
CA PRO A 13 14.90 -10.20 -12.69
C PRO A 13 14.26 -11.10 -11.61
N ASP A 14 15.09 -11.72 -10.77
CA ASP A 14 14.71 -12.56 -9.62
C ASP A 14 14.69 -11.81 -8.28
N GLU A 15 15.09 -10.53 -8.25
CA GLU A 15 15.02 -9.72 -7.04
C GLU A 15 13.55 -9.50 -6.64
N MET A 16 13.26 -9.73 -5.35
CA MET A 16 11.90 -9.74 -4.81
C MET A 16 11.57 -8.38 -4.18
N PHE A 17 10.57 -7.71 -4.72
CA PHE A 17 10.04 -6.44 -4.23
C PHE A 17 8.73 -6.63 -3.48
N VAL A 18 8.53 -5.82 -2.45
CA VAL A 18 7.25 -5.74 -1.74
C VAL A 18 6.29 -4.86 -2.55
N CYS A 19 5.05 -5.29 -2.70
CA CYS A 19 4.05 -4.48 -3.40
C CYS A 19 3.72 -3.21 -2.59
N PRO A 20 3.70 -2.03 -3.22
CA PRO A 20 3.32 -0.79 -2.54
C PRO A 20 1.84 -0.73 -2.15
N TYR A 21 1.00 -1.60 -2.73
CA TYR A 21 -0.43 -1.67 -2.41
C TYR A 21 -0.77 -2.73 -1.37
N ASP A 22 0.13 -3.68 -1.11
CA ASP A 22 -0.11 -4.78 -0.17
C ASP A 22 1.25 -5.30 0.36
N PRO A 23 1.57 -5.09 1.65
CA PRO A 23 2.85 -5.48 2.23
C PRO A 23 3.05 -7.00 2.32
N VAL A 24 1.99 -7.81 2.15
CA VAL A 24 2.05 -9.28 2.14
C VAL A 24 2.59 -9.79 0.80
N HIS A 25 2.38 -9.05 -0.28
CA HIS A 25 2.84 -9.47 -1.60
C HIS A 25 4.33 -9.19 -1.81
N ARG A 26 5.11 -10.27 -2.00
CA ARG A 26 6.49 -10.22 -2.52
C ARG A 26 6.49 -10.72 -3.96
N ILE A 27 6.95 -9.89 -4.89
CA ILE A 27 6.94 -10.18 -6.33
C ILE A 27 8.32 -9.94 -6.93
N SER A 28 8.75 -10.83 -7.81
CA SER A 28 10.00 -10.63 -8.54
C SER A 28 9.93 -9.42 -9.47
N ALA A 29 11.05 -8.76 -9.70
CA ALA A 29 11.18 -7.60 -10.59
C ALA A 29 10.54 -7.82 -11.96
N LYS A 30 10.76 -9.02 -12.54
CA LYS A 30 10.20 -9.42 -13.84
C LYS A 30 8.67 -9.38 -13.88
N ARG A 31 8.00 -9.70 -12.78
CA ARG A 31 6.54 -9.74 -12.68
C ARG A 31 5.96 -8.49 -12.01
N PHE A 32 6.81 -7.61 -11.48
CA PHE A 32 6.42 -6.45 -10.68
C PHE A 32 5.52 -5.48 -11.46
N THR A 33 5.87 -5.17 -12.71
CA THR A 33 5.08 -4.25 -13.56
C THR A 33 3.67 -4.77 -13.85
N TYR A 34 3.54 -6.03 -14.26
CA TYR A 34 2.24 -6.66 -14.49
C TYR A 34 1.44 -6.80 -13.20
N HIS A 35 2.09 -7.18 -12.10
CA HIS A 35 1.46 -7.25 -10.79
C HIS A 35 0.90 -5.89 -10.37
N LEU A 36 1.68 -4.81 -10.45
CA LEU A 36 1.24 -3.46 -10.07
C LEU A 36 -0.03 -3.04 -10.81
N MET A 37 -0.13 -3.30 -12.13
CA MET A 37 -1.32 -2.94 -12.91
C MET A 37 -2.58 -3.67 -12.41
N LYS A 38 -2.46 -4.97 -12.09
CA LYS A 38 -3.58 -5.77 -11.60
C LYS A 38 -3.89 -5.44 -10.13
N CYS A 39 -2.87 -5.37 -9.29
CA CYS A 39 -2.98 -5.10 -7.86
C CYS A 39 -3.50 -3.70 -7.60
N ARG A 40 -3.13 -2.70 -8.41
CA ARG A 40 -3.74 -1.36 -8.34
C ARG A 40 -5.26 -1.41 -8.56
N ARG A 41 -5.75 -2.17 -9.55
CA ARG A 41 -7.20 -2.27 -9.81
C ARG A 41 -7.91 -3.03 -8.70
N VAL A 42 -7.32 -4.12 -8.22
CA VAL A 42 -7.89 -4.93 -7.14
C VAL A 42 -7.89 -4.12 -5.85
N SER A 43 -6.76 -3.53 -5.43
CA SER A 43 -6.69 -2.66 -4.25
C SER A 43 -7.67 -1.50 -4.33
N THR A 44 -7.83 -0.82 -5.47
CA THR A 44 -8.84 0.24 -5.59
C THR A 44 -10.29 -0.26 -5.52
N LEU A 45 -10.55 -1.53 -5.84
CA LEU A 45 -11.88 -2.14 -5.73
C LEU A 45 -12.12 -2.80 -4.36
N SER A 46 -11.06 -3.28 -3.72
CA SER A 46 -11.10 -4.04 -2.46
C SER A 46 -10.80 -3.18 -1.23
N MET A 47 -10.15 -2.02 -1.41
CA MET A 47 -9.99 -1.01 -0.37
C MET A 47 -11.33 -0.32 -0.18
N GLU A 48 -12.20 -0.96 0.59
CA GLU A 48 -13.32 -0.28 1.23
C GLU A 48 -12.73 0.81 2.11
N PHE A 49 -12.90 2.07 1.71
CA PHE A 49 -12.62 3.20 2.59
C PHE A 49 -13.75 3.30 3.60
N VAL A 50 -13.38 3.27 4.87
CA VAL A 50 -14.29 3.38 5.99
C VAL A 50 -13.97 4.63 6.78
N ARG A 51 -15.01 5.18 7.41
CA ARG A 51 -14.88 6.31 8.31
C ARG A 51 -14.61 5.81 9.72
N CYS A 52 -13.75 6.50 10.44
CA CYS A 52 -13.51 6.20 11.85
C CYS A 52 -14.82 6.33 12.66
N PRO A 53 -15.11 5.41 13.59
CA PRO A 53 -16.31 5.46 14.42
C PRO A 53 -16.29 6.63 15.44
N PHE A 54 -15.12 7.17 15.77
CA PHE A 54 -14.96 8.28 16.72
C PHE A 54 -15.00 9.65 16.04
N ASN A 55 -14.49 9.74 14.81
CA ASN A 55 -14.50 10.99 14.03
C ASN A 55 -14.74 10.69 12.55
N ALA A 56 -15.91 11.09 12.04
CA ALA A 56 -16.30 10.86 10.66
C ALA A 56 -15.42 11.60 9.63
N ARG A 57 -14.53 12.50 10.08
CA ARG A 57 -13.55 13.21 9.25
C ARG A 57 -12.30 12.39 8.96
N HIS A 58 -12.08 11.28 9.69
CA HIS A 58 -11.01 10.35 9.39
C HIS A 58 -11.51 9.27 8.43
N GLU A 59 -11.01 9.30 7.20
CA GLU A 59 -11.26 8.30 6.17
C GLU A 59 -9.97 7.51 5.91
N MET A 60 -10.08 6.18 5.95
CA MET A 60 -8.93 5.28 5.78
C MET A 60 -9.40 3.94 5.21
N PRO A 61 -8.47 3.10 4.71
CA PRO A 61 -8.78 1.75 4.29
C PRO A 61 -9.31 0.92 5.46
N LYS A 62 -10.28 0.04 5.22
CA LYS A 62 -10.84 -0.88 6.23
C LYS A 62 -9.80 -1.74 6.94
N GLU A 63 -8.75 -2.14 6.23
CA GLU A 63 -7.60 -2.86 6.80
C GLU A 63 -6.81 -2.03 7.82
N GLU A 64 -6.77 -0.70 7.67
CA GLU A 64 -6.09 0.19 8.60
C GLU A 64 -7.00 0.67 9.74
N LEU A 65 -8.32 0.42 9.65
CA LEU A 65 -9.29 0.86 10.67
C LEU A 65 -8.97 0.25 12.04
N ASP A 66 -8.62 -1.03 12.13
CA ASP A 66 -8.28 -1.69 13.40
C ASP A 66 -7.06 -1.03 14.08
N PHE A 67 -6.01 -0.75 13.30
CA PHE A 67 -4.82 -0.06 13.81
C PHE A 67 -5.13 1.38 14.19
N HIS A 68 -5.95 2.06 13.39
CA HIS A 68 -6.37 3.43 13.66
C HIS A 68 -7.21 3.51 14.94
N VAL A 69 -8.21 2.66 15.12
CA VAL A 69 -9.08 2.63 16.31
C VAL A 69 -8.26 2.44 17.59
N ALA A 70 -7.19 1.64 17.54
CA ALA A 70 -6.27 1.46 18.66
C ALA A 70 -5.45 2.72 19.01
N ARG A 71 -5.20 3.61 18.03
CA ARG A 71 -4.34 4.81 18.17
C ARG A 71 -5.07 6.13 17.88
N CYS A 72 -6.39 6.09 17.77
CA CYS A 72 -7.15 7.23 17.30
C CYS A 72 -7.05 8.38 18.32
N PRO A 73 -6.61 9.57 17.90
CA PRO A 73 -6.46 10.72 18.80
C PRO A 73 -7.83 11.27 19.27
N ASP A 74 -8.90 11.03 18.52
CA ASP A 74 -10.27 11.42 18.85
C ASP A 74 -11.02 10.37 19.70
N LYS A 75 -10.35 9.30 20.14
CA LYS A 75 -10.92 8.28 21.05
C LYS A 75 -11.04 8.78 22.52
N VAL A 76 -10.74 10.06 22.77
CA VAL A 76 -10.78 10.68 24.10
C VAL A 76 -12.20 10.85 24.64
#